data_AF-V6LTW6-F1
#
_entry.id   AF-V6LTW6-F1
#
_cell.length_a   1.000
_cell.length_b   1.000
_cell.length_c   1.000
_cell.angle_alpha   90.00
_cell.angle_beta   90.00
_cell.angle_gamma   90.00
#
_symmetry.space_group_name_H-M   'P 1'
#
loop_
_entity.id
_entity.type
_entity.pdbx_description
1 polymer ?
#
loop_
_entity_poly.entity_id
_entity_poly.type
_entity_poly.pdbx_seq_one_letter_code
_entity_poly.pdbx_strand_id
1 'polypeptide(L)'
;MNQDQLRRVFVQMDGSNKGKISAKDMSDTLRHIGIDVNPLEASSIIELVDRDEDKMLTFKEFLHFMYIIENVRKNDLASLAFFAGDSDYSKNIDKYEFITIMTTLGYQITDRKAETIIEQLGDSNQLMSYEVFSKYIHDYHNQ
;
A
#
# COMPACT_ATOMS: atom_id res chain seq x y z
N MET A 1 5.54 13.19 0.61
CA MET A 1 6.49 13.86 1.54
C MET A 1 7.91 13.30 1.38
N ASN A 2 8.98 13.95 1.87
CA ASN A 2 10.34 13.33 1.90
C ASN A 2 10.57 12.52 3.19
N GLN A 3 11.59 11.65 3.23
CA GLN A 3 11.84 10.75 4.37
C GLN A 3 12.00 11.49 5.70
N ASP A 4 12.65 12.65 5.72
CA ASP A 4 12.83 13.44 6.95
C ASP A 4 11.52 14.05 7.46
N GLN A 5 10.66 14.50 6.54
CA GLN A 5 9.31 14.97 6.88
C GLN A 5 8.48 13.82 7.45
N LEU A 6 8.48 12.66 6.80
CA LEU A 6 7.77 11.47 7.26
C LEU A 6 8.26 11.01 8.63
N ARG A 7 9.57 11.09 8.88
CA ARG A 7 10.15 10.75 10.19
C ARG A 7 9.72 11.73 11.28
N ARG A 8 9.63 13.01 10.99
CA ARG A 8 9.09 14.00 11.94
C ARG A 8 7.63 13.73 12.26
N VAL A 9 6.81 13.43 11.27
CA VAL A 9 5.40 13.06 11.46
C VAL A 9 5.30 11.79 12.28
N PHE A 10 6.09 10.76 11.98
CA PHE A 10 6.13 9.52 12.77
C PHE A 10 6.44 9.77 14.25
N VAL A 11 7.46 10.59 14.54
CA VAL A 11 7.83 10.95 15.92
C VAL A 11 6.74 11.78 16.61
N GLN A 12 6.04 12.65 15.87
CA GLN A 12 4.89 13.38 16.41
C GLN A 12 3.70 12.47 16.70
N MET A 13 3.52 11.42 15.90
CA MET A 13 2.45 10.43 16.07
C MET A 13 2.75 9.47 17.20
N ASP A 14 3.98 8.99 17.36
CA ASP A 14 4.41 8.15 18.47
C ASP A 14 4.49 8.95 19.78
N GLY A 15 3.32 9.36 20.31
CA GLY A 15 3.21 10.10 21.57
C GLY A 15 3.72 9.31 22.78
N SER A 16 3.93 8.00 22.62
CA SER A 16 4.50 7.13 23.65
C SER A 16 6.03 7.00 23.59
N ASN A 17 6.64 7.46 22.49
CA ASN A 17 8.07 7.41 22.17
C ASN A 17 8.66 5.99 22.28
N LYS A 18 7.86 4.97 21.90
CA LYS A 18 8.24 3.54 21.95
C LYS A 18 8.83 3.03 20.63
N GLY A 19 8.87 3.88 19.60
CA GLY A 19 9.32 3.53 18.25
C GLY A 19 8.26 2.82 17.41
N LYS A 20 7.00 2.80 17.86
CA LYS A 20 5.84 2.24 17.14
C LYS A 20 4.59 3.10 17.36
N ILE A 21 3.69 3.16 16.38
CA ILE A 21 2.43 3.90 16.45
C ILE A 21 1.29 2.93 16.74
N SER A 22 0.55 3.15 17.83
CA SER A 22 -0.66 2.36 18.11
C SER A 22 -1.88 2.86 17.33
N ALA A 23 -2.95 2.05 17.26
CA ALA A 23 -4.24 2.48 16.69
C ALA A 23 -4.77 3.77 17.32
N LYS A 24 -4.53 3.94 18.62
CA LYS A 24 -4.92 5.14 19.36
C LYS A 24 -4.12 6.36 18.89
N ASP A 25 -2.80 6.23 18.80
CA ASP A 25 -1.90 7.30 18.36
C ASP A 25 -2.22 7.74 16.92
N MET A 26 -2.55 6.78 16.06
CA MET A 26 -3.02 7.03 14.69
C MET A 26 -4.34 7.80 14.69
N SER A 27 -5.37 7.31 15.38
CA SER A 27 -6.69 7.97 15.43
C SER A 27 -6.61 9.38 16.03
N ASP A 28 -5.86 9.56 17.11
CA ASP A 28 -5.65 10.85 17.78
C ASP A 28 -4.95 11.86 16.84
N THR A 29 -3.97 11.42 16.06
CA THR A 29 -3.25 12.28 15.11
C THR A 29 -4.08 12.60 13.87
N LEU A 30 -4.73 11.59 13.26
CA LEU A 30 -5.59 11.79 12.08
C LEU A 30 -6.70 12.79 12.39
N ARG A 31 -7.30 12.71 13.58
CA ARG A 31 -8.29 13.69 14.05
C ARG A 31 -7.70 15.10 14.20
N HIS A 32 -6.47 15.23 14.70
CA HIS A 32 -5.78 16.52 14.82
C HIS A 32 -5.50 17.21 13.47
N ILE A 33 -5.33 16.44 12.39
CA ILE A 33 -5.13 16.98 11.04
C ILE A 33 -6.45 17.12 10.25
N GLY A 34 -7.60 16.93 10.90
CA GLY A 34 -8.93 17.13 10.31
C GLY A 34 -9.49 15.91 9.57
N ILE A 35 -8.90 14.74 9.73
CA ILE A 35 -9.39 13.47 9.18
C ILE A 35 -10.02 12.68 10.32
N ASP A 36 -11.35 12.62 10.37
CA ASP A 36 -12.04 11.85 11.41
C ASP A 36 -12.05 10.37 11.01
N VAL A 37 -11.25 9.57 11.71
CA VAL A 37 -11.15 8.11 11.54
C VAL A 37 -11.60 7.47 12.83
N ASN A 38 -12.63 6.62 12.76
CA ASN A 38 -13.10 5.94 13.96
C ASN A 38 -12.11 4.83 14.39
N PRO A 39 -12.13 4.38 15.66
CA PRO A 39 -11.17 3.40 16.14
C PRO A 39 -11.15 2.06 15.37
N LEU A 40 -12.30 1.63 14.83
CA LEU A 40 -12.39 0.41 14.03
C LEU A 40 -11.69 0.58 12.68
N GLU A 41 -11.91 1.72 12.02
CA GLU A 41 -11.23 2.08 10.77
C GLU A 41 -9.72 2.20 10.98
N ALA A 42 -9.27 2.82 12.09
CA ALA A 42 -7.85 2.91 12.43
C ALA A 42 -7.23 1.51 12.66
N SER A 43 -7.95 0.61 13.33
CA SER A 43 -7.50 -0.78 13.48
C SER A 43 -7.42 -1.51 12.15
N SER A 44 -8.44 -1.42 11.28
CA SER A 44 -8.40 -2.05 9.95
C SER A 44 -7.30 -1.49 9.06
N ILE A 45 -6.99 -0.20 9.19
CA ILE A 45 -5.87 0.43 8.50
C ILE A 45 -4.54 -0.16 8.98
N ILE A 46 -4.37 -0.32 10.30
CA ILE A 46 -3.15 -0.93 10.85
C ILE A 46 -3.03 -2.37 10.38
N GLU A 47 -4.09 -3.17 10.47
CA GLU A 47 -4.11 -4.56 10.02
C GLU A 47 -3.74 -4.72 8.53
N LEU A 48 -3.98 -3.70 7.70
CA LEU A 48 -3.65 -3.74 6.28
C LEU A 48 -2.13 -3.65 6.01
N VAL A 49 -1.37 -3.00 6.90
CA VAL A 49 0.05 -2.70 6.70
C VAL A 49 0.95 -3.34 7.77
N ASP A 50 0.37 -3.87 8.84
CA ASP A 50 1.02 -4.56 9.95
C ASP A 50 1.49 -5.93 9.49
N ARG A 51 2.80 -6.06 9.29
CA ARG A 51 3.42 -7.31 8.80
C ARG A 51 4.02 -8.15 9.90
N ASP A 52 4.33 -7.54 11.04
CA ASP A 52 4.82 -8.27 12.20
C ASP A 52 3.68 -8.73 13.14
N GLU A 53 2.43 -8.41 12.78
CA GLU A 53 1.18 -8.78 13.45
C GLU A 53 1.11 -8.32 14.91
N ASP A 54 1.86 -7.27 15.26
CA ASP A 54 1.94 -6.77 16.63
C ASP A 54 0.89 -5.69 16.96
N LYS A 55 0.05 -5.35 15.98
CA LYS A 55 -1.04 -4.37 16.02
C LYS A 55 -0.55 -2.94 16.24
N MET A 56 0.72 -2.67 15.95
CA MET A 56 1.31 -1.34 15.95
C MET A 56 2.10 -1.12 14.65
N LEU A 57 2.31 0.13 14.27
CA LEU A 57 3.12 0.43 13.10
C LEU A 57 4.54 0.78 13.48
N THR A 58 5.48 -0.01 13.00
CA THR A 58 6.88 0.39 12.89
C THR A 58 7.02 1.57 11.93
N PHE A 59 8.17 2.24 11.95
CA PHE A 59 8.44 3.31 10.96
C PHE A 59 8.33 2.81 9.52
N LYS A 60 8.71 1.55 9.24
CA LYS A 60 8.62 0.97 7.90
C LYS A 60 7.17 0.78 7.46
N GLU A 61 6.30 0.27 8.34
CA GLU A 61 4.87 0.08 8.05
C GLU A 61 4.12 1.40 8.02
N PHE A 62 4.54 2.37 8.81
CA PHE A 62 4.05 3.74 8.71
C PHE A 62 4.35 4.39 7.35
N LEU A 63 5.54 4.15 6.77
CA LEU A 63 5.85 4.62 5.42
C LEU A 63 4.94 3.96 4.38
N HIS A 64 4.63 2.66 4.54
CA HIS A 64 3.68 1.94 3.68
C HIS A 64 2.28 2.52 3.79
N PHE A 65 1.81 2.76 5.02
CA PHE A 65 0.55 3.43 5.26
C PHE A 65 0.51 4.80 4.57
N MET A 66 1.50 5.67 4.82
CA MET A 66 1.58 7.00 4.21
C MET A 66 1.61 6.94 2.68
N TYR A 67 2.26 5.93 2.10
CA TYR A 67 2.23 5.67 0.68
C TYR A 67 0.84 5.30 0.19
N ILE A 68 0.13 4.42 0.88
CA ILE A 68 -1.28 4.07 0.57
C ILE A 68 -2.17 5.32 0.65
N ILE A 69 -2.14 6.10 1.74
CA ILE A 69 -3.02 7.29 1.86
C ILE A 69 -2.66 8.44 0.92
N GLU A 70 -1.38 8.63 0.55
CA GLU A 70 -0.98 9.64 -0.43
C GLU A 70 -1.41 9.28 -1.86
N ASN A 71 -1.57 7.99 -2.18
CA ASN A 71 -1.74 7.53 -3.57
C ASN A 71 -3.08 6.81 -3.84
N VAL A 72 -3.81 6.37 -2.81
CA VAL A 72 -5.18 5.85 -2.97
C VAL A 72 -6.13 7.00 -3.27
N ARG A 73 -6.61 7.04 -4.51
CA ARG A 73 -7.85 7.77 -4.82
C ARG A 73 -9.01 6.96 -4.24
N LYS A 74 -9.84 7.57 -3.38
CA LYS A 74 -11.05 6.94 -2.85
C LYS A 74 -11.84 6.31 -4.00
N ASN A 75 -12.18 5.02 -3.87
CA ASN A 75 -12.97 4.19 -4.82
C ASN A 75 -12.24 3.59 -6.03
N ASP A 76 -10.91 3.47 -6.02
CA ASP A 76 -10.18 2.72 -7.06
C ASP A 76 -9.65 1.38 -6.53
N LEU A 77 -10.31 0.28 -6.91
CA LEU A 77 -9.94 -1.07 -6.49
C LEU A 77 -8.57 -1.50 -7.06
N ALA A 78 -8.19 -1.03 -8.24
CA ALA A 78 -6.88 -1.32 -8.83
C ALA A 78 -5.76 -0.63 -8.04
N SER A 79 -5.98 0.62 -7.63
CA SER A 79 -5.10 1.33 -6.68
C SER A 79 -4.90 0.52 -5.39
N LEU A 80 -6.01 0.12 -4.75
CA LEU A 80 -5.97 -0.61 -3.48
C LEU A 80 -5.21 -1.94 -3.60
N ALA A 81 -5.50 -2.71 -4.65
CA ALA A 81 -4.86 -4.00 -4.85
C ALA A 81 -3.36 -3.84 -5.16
N PHE A 82 -2.99 -2.85 -5.99
CA PHE A 82 -1.58 -2.56 -6.29
C PHE A 82 -0.78 -2.25 -5.02
N PHE A 83 -1.27 -1.33 -4.16
CA PHE A 83 -0.55 -0.97 -2.94
C PHE A 83 -0.55 -2.08 -1.88
N ALA A 84 -1.55 -2.96 -1.88
CA ALA A 84 -1.57 -4.13 -1.00
C ALA A 84 -0.55 -5.19 -1.46
N GLY A 85 -0.33 -5.33 -2.77
CA GLY A 85 0.61 -6.30 -3.34
C GLY A 85 2.06 -5.85 -3.40
N ASP A 86 2.31 -4.53 -3.52
CA ASP A 86 3.65 -3.91 -3.47
C ASP A 86 4.27 -4.16 -2.09
N SER A 87 5.01 -5.27 -2.00
CA SER A 87 5.54 -5.83 -0.78
C SER A 87 6.86 -5.19 -0.40
N ASP A 88 7.63 -4.68 -1.35
CA ASP A 88 8.91 -4.03 -1.06
C ASP A 88 8.84 -2.50 -1.00
N TYR A 89 7.69 -1.91 -1.32
CA TYR A 89 7.43 -0.46 -1.37
C TYR A 89 8.24 0.26 -2.44
N SER A 90 8.63 -0.46 -3.50
CA SER A 90 9.42 0.09 -4.60
C SER A 90 8.60 1.00 -5.51
N LYS A 91 7.27 1.05 -5.35
CA LYS A 91 6.32 1.73 -6.25
C LYS A 91 6.25 1.13 -7.65
N ASN A 92 6.86 -0.02 -7.82
CA ASN A 92 6.70 -0.87 -8.97
C ASN A 92 6.38 -2.27 -8.43
N ILE A 93 5.78 -3.10 -9.26
CA ILE A 93 5.47 -4.48 -8.89
C ILE A 93 6.29 -5.42 -9.75
N ASP A 94 6.87 -6.42 -9.11
CA ASP A 94 7.47 -7.54 -9.80
C ASP A 94 6.42 -8.59 -10.21
N LYS A 95 6.88 -9.70 -10.80
CA LYS A 95 6.02 -10.81 -11.20
C LYS A 95 5.24 -11.42 -10.03
N TYR A 96 5.86 -11.60 -8.87
CA TYR A 96 5.23 -12.24 -7.71
C TYR A 96 4.21 -11.33 -7.05
N GLU A 97 4.50 -10.04 -6.98
CA GLU A 97 3.58 -9.01 -6.51
C GLU A 97 2.40 -8.89 -7.47
N PHE A 98 2.64 -8.89 -8.79
CA PHE A 98 1.57 -8.92 -9.79
C PHE A 98 0.65 -10.14 -9.66
N ILE A 99 1.19 -11.35 -9.45
CA ILE A 99 0.37 -12.55 -9.21
C ILE A 99 -0.48 -12.40 -7.95
N THR A 100 0.10 -11.86 -6.87
CA THR A 100 -0.59 -11.62 -5.60
C THR A 100 -1.74 -10.65 -5.79
N ILE A 101 -1.53 -9.57 -6.52
CA ILE A 101 -2.53 -8.55 -6.84
C ILE A 101 -3.67 -9.17 -7.66
N MET A 102 -3.35 -9.87 -8.76
CA MET A 102 -4.35 -10.47 -9.63
C MET A 102 -5.20 -11.52 -8.89
N THR A 103 -4.57 -12.33 -8.04
CA THR A 103 -5.27 -13.33 -7.21
C THR A 103 -6.20 -12.65 -6.21
N THR A 104 -5.74 -11.56 -5.57
CA THR A 104 -6.54 -10.78 -4.60
C THR A 104 -7.77 -10.15 -5.27
N LEU A 105 -7.63 -9.72 -6.52
CA LEU A 105 -8.73 -9.21 -7.34
C LEU A 105 -9.67 -10.31 -7.88
N GLY A 106 -9.42 -11.58 -7.55
CA GLY A 106 -10.23 -12.72 -7.95
C GLY A 106 -9.89 -13.29 -9.33
N TYR A 107 -8.80 -12.87 -9.95
CA TYR A 107 -8.34 -13.40 -11.24
C TYR A 107 -7.42 -14.60 -11.06
N GLN A 108 -7.65 -15.62 -11.89
CA GLN A 108 -6.70 -16.72 -12.04
C GLN A 108 -5.68 -16.38 -13.12
N ILE A 109 -4.42 -16.33 -12.72
CA ILE A 109 -3.29 -16.12 -13.62
C ILE A 109 -2.23 -17.18 -13.38
N THR A 110 -1.65 -17.70 -14.46
CA THR A 110 -0.54 -18.64 -14.40
C THR A 110 0.79 -17.89 -14.41
N ASP A 111 1.84 -18.46 -13.80
CA ASP A 111 3.19 -17.90 -13.77
C ASP A 111 3.67 -17.48 -15.16
N ARG A 112 3.46 -18.33 -16.18
CA ARG A 112 3.86 -18.02 -17.56
C ARG A 112 3.13 -16.82 -18.14
N LYS A 113 1.84 -16.66 -17.82
CA LYS A 113 1.06 -15.51 -18.28
C LYS A 113 1.49 -14.23 -17.55
N ALA A 114 1.75 -14.31 -16.24
CA ALA A 114 2.28 -13.20 -15.47
C ALA A 114 3.66 -12.76 -15.99
N GLU A 115 4.56 -13.71 -16.26
CA GLU A 115 5.87 -13.45 -16.87
C GLU A 115 5.74 -12.74 -18.23
N THR A 116 4.89 -13.25 -19.11
CA THR A 116 4.64 -12.61 -20.43
C THR A 116 4.15 -11.17 -20.28
N ILE A 117 3.26 -10.91 -19.32
CA ILE A 117 2.70 -9.56 -19.10
C ILE A 117 3.78 -8.63 -18.56
N ILE A 118 4.57 -9.07 -17.58
CA ILE A 118 5.64 -8.27 -16.98
C ILE A 118 6.76 -8.02 -18.01
N GLU A 119 7.11 -8.98 -18.86
CA GLU A 119 8.08 -8.77 -19.93
C GLU A 119 7.60 -7.77 -21.00
N GLN A 120 6.29 -7.73 -21.27
CA GLN A 120 5.72 -6.84 -22.28
C GLN A 120 5.45 -5.42 -21.77
N LEU A 121 5.05 -5.29 -20.51
CA LEU A 121 4.56 -4.05 -19.92
C LEU A 121 5.49 -3.47 -18.86
N GLY A 122 6.40 -4.27 -18.31
CA GLY A 122 7.41 -3.82 -17.36
C GLY A 122 8.53 -3.03 -18.02
N ASP A 123 9.31 -2.37 -17.19
CA ASP A 123 10.51 -1.66 -17.60
C ASP A 123 11.67 -2.63 -17.93
N SER A 124 12.86 -2.08 -18.18
CA SER A 124 14.06 -2.89 -18.44
C SER A 124 14.48 -3.80 -17.28
N ASN A 125 13.96 -3.57 -16.08
CA ASN A 125 14.23 -4.37 -14.88
C ASN A 125 13.10 -5.36 -14.58
N GLN A 126 12.12 -5.52 -15.50
CA GLN A 126 10.94 -6.36 -15.31
C GLN A 126 10.06 -5.89 -14.14
N LEU A 127 9.99 -4.59 -13.92
CA LEU A 127 9.14 -3.98 -12.91
C LEU A 127 8.02 -3.19 -13.58
N MET A 128 6.79 -3.35 -13.11
CA MET A 128 5.62 -2.64 -13.65
C MET A 128 5.20 -1.49 -12.73
N SER A 129 5.08 -0.27 -13.27
CA SER A 129 4.61 0.88 -12.48
C SER A 129 3.10 0.88 -12.29
N TYR A 130 2.61 1.65 -11.32
CA TYR A 130 1.17 1.79 -11.06
C TYR A 130 0.39 2.27 -12.29
N GLU A 131 0.93 3.24 -13.05
CA GLU A 131 0.27 3.80 -14.23
C GLU A 131 0.04 2.73 -15.30
N VAL A 132 1.03 1.86 -15.51
CA VAL A 132 0.95 0.76 -16.47
C VAL A 132 -0.05 -0.29 -15.98
N PHE A 133 0.02 -0.67 -14.71
CA PHE A 133 -0.90 -1.62 -14.10
C PHE A 133 -2.35 -1.15 -14.15
N SER A 134 -2.61 0.11 -13.77
CA SER A 134 -3.94 0.72 -13.79
C SER A 134 -4.56 0.70 -15.19
N LYS A 135 -3.76 1.05 -16.20
CA LYS A 135 -4.18 0.97 -17.61
C LYS A 135 -4.49 -0.48 -18.02
N TYR A 136 -3.65 -1.43 -17.66
CA TYR A 136 -3.87 -2.85 -17.95
C TYR A 136 -5.19 -3.35 -17.35
N ILE A 137 -5.47 -3.08 -16.08
CA ILE A 137 -6.72 -3.49 -15.42
C ILE A 137 -7.94 -2.84 -16.08
N HIS A 138 -7.85 -1.55 -16.43
CA HIS A 138 -8.92 -0.85 -17.13
C HIS A 138 -9.20 -1.46 -18.52
N ASP A 139 -8.16 -1.79 -19.28
CA ASP A 139 -8.30 -2.39 -20.61
C ASP A 139 -8.80 -3.85 -20.54
N TYR A 140 -8.52 -4.56 -19.44
CA TYR A 140 -8.94 -5.94 -19.20
C TYR A 140 -10.42 -6.06 -18.77
N HIS A 141 -10.94 -5.09 -18.02
CA HIS A 141 -12.35 -5.05 -17.59
C HIS A 141 -13.34 -4.63 -18.69
N ASN A 142 -12.86 -3.98 -19.76
CA ASN A 142 -13.69 -3.49 -20.86
C ASN A 142 -13.71 -4.42 -22.09
N GLN A 143 -13.20 -5.66 -21.95
CA GLN A 143 -13.27 -6.75 -22.95
C GLN A 143 -14.29 -7.80 -22.53
#